data_AF-A0A357IYQ5-F1
#
_entry.id   AF-A0A357IYQ5-F1
#
_cell.length_a   1.000
_cell.length_b   1.000
_cell.length_c   1.000
_cell.angle_alpha   90.00
_cell.angle_beta   90.00
_cell.angle_gamma   90.00
#
_symmetry.space_group_name_H-M   'P 1'
#
loop_
_entity.id
_entity.type
_entity.pdbx_description
1 polymer ?
#
loop_
_entity_poly.entity_id
_entity_poly.type
_entity_poly.pdbx_seq_one_letter_code
_entity_poly.pdbx_strand_id
1 'polypeptide(L)'
;MMMVGIMVGESNHAPSSLSTHNPNSPQIPQNQQANFDLNTQYYQAVFDSVLNKLWHILCCNEPVTKPIKNRPYSVRCEKCFRQHSKLAHTPFRNMRIPQWMAGWLIEESYIRHPKIITAIEIHKKLGISYRSALNLKRRIQVMACYLMPAMKSLMNKELKEEFPAQYKLPKPGENVTDAIQNKNVVHADTLVLYSMRERYGRKRHKNKGLTSSIYRSEKLGGEQVGTLVHQITNGKWVLLDSIPNLTANTVGPIISSSLPRNTALFTDEGYKWLFRIYPNHRMVNHSKKSRDKRYRYAKDRWCQNGVHNQKSEALNNSIKTAFRSYTYIKPKFSKLYLNEWAFFRNLRHLDMDKLAEEMACHGEYARDGRGAVAGDAKMEGRRIKNDIIYSERCGDKEESVKPPLVCSINTK
;
A
#
# COMPACT_ATOMS: atom_id res chain seq x y z
N MET A 1 -69.82 4.11 42.54
CA MET A 1 -68.93 3.72 41.42
C MET A 1 -67.75 4.70 41.46
N MET A 2 -66.84 4.47 42.40
CA MET A 2 -65.46 3.97 42.16
C MET A 2 -64.63 4.96 41.33
N MET A 3 -63.49 5.49 41.75
CA MET A 3 -62.79 5.66 43.04
C MET A 3 -61.68 6.67 42.65
N VAL A 4 -61.59 7.88 43.25
CA VAL A 4 -60.72 8.24 44.39
C VAL A 4 -59.24 7.93 44.11
N GLY A 5 -58.26 8.84 44.25
CA GLY A 5 -58.21 10.18 44.83
C GLY A 5 -56.77 10.74 44.67
N ILE A 6 -56.62 12.07 44.56
CA ILE A 6 -56.27 13.02 45.65
C ILE A 6 -54.75 13.26 45.64
N MET A 7 -54.28 14.39 45.07
CA MET A 7 -54.04 15.72 45.71
C MET A 7 -52.76 15.70 46.58
N VAL A 8 -51.92 16.72 46.77
CA VAL A 8 -51.84 18.16 46.45
C VAL A 8 -50.45 18.63 46.98
N GLY A 9 -49.97 19.78 46.52
CA GLY A 9 -49.15 20.71 47.32
C GLY A 9 -47.65 20.70 46.99
N GLU A 10 -47.11 21.74 46.34
CA GLU A 10 -46.56 22.97 46.98
C GLU A 10 -45.31 22.64 47.83
N SER A 11 -44.13 23.27 47.72
CA SER A 11 -43.76 24.63 47.33
C SER A 11 -42.22 24.76 47.24
N ASN A 12 -41.77 25.82 46.56
CA ASN A 12 -40.50 26.57 46.62
C ASN A 12 -39.34 26.08 47.52
N HIS A 13 -38.14 25.95 46.92
CA HIS A 13 -36.95 26.80 47.18
C HIS A 13 -35.66 26.13 46.64
N ALA A 14 -34.80 26.92 45.99
CA ALA A 14 -33.41 26.55 45.72
C ALA A 14 -32.59 26.56 47.03
N PRO A 15 -31.58 25.68 47.14
CA PRO A 15 -30.26 26.21 47.46
C PRO A 15 -29.08 25.55 46.72
N SER A 16 -28.00 26.30 46.80
CA SER A 16 -26.62 26.15 46.34
C SER A 16 -25.85 24.89 46.79
N SER A 17 -24.92 24.47 45.91
CA SER A 17 -23.58 23.87 46.14
C SER A 17 -23.36 22.91 47.32
N LEU A 18 -23.00 21.65 47.00
CA LEU A 18 -22.01 20.89 47.77
C LEU A 18 -21.39 19.76 46.94
N SER A 19 -20.07 19.73 46.91
CA SER A 19 -19.25 18.65 46.36
C SER A 19 -19.41 17.37 47.18
N THR A 20 -19.61 16.24 46.53
CA THR A 20 -19.29 14.93 47.13
C THR A 20 -18.61 14.04 46.09
N HIS A 21 -17.32 13.78 46.33
CA HIS A 21 -16.58 12.70 45.71
C HIS A 21 -17.25 11.37 46.06
N ASN A 22 -17.56 10.54 45.05
CA ASN A 22 -18.00 9.17 45.25
C ASN A 22 -16.81 8.21 45.03
N PRO A 23 -16.26 7.59 46.08
CA PRO A 23 -15.08 6.74 45.98
C PRO A 23 -15.52 5.28 45.83
N ASN A 24 -16.09 4.88 44.69
CA ASN A 24 -16.30 3.45 44.36
C ASN A 24 -16.65 3.26 42.87
N SER A 25 -15.74 3.68 41.99
CA SER A 25 -15.70 3.17 40.61
C SER A 25 -14.69 2.01 40.57
N PRO A 26 -15.03 0.83 40.03
CA PRO A 26 -14.07 -0.26 39.91
C PRO A 26 -12.90 0.20 39.04
N GLN A 27 -11.74 0.34 39.65
CA GLN A 27 -10.50 0.67 38.96
C GLN A 27 -10.14 -0.51 38.05
N ILE A 28 -10.16 -0.26 36.75
CA ILE A 28 -9.62 -1.19 35.75
C ILE A 28 -8.14 -1.41 36.09
N PRO A 29 -7.68 -2.63 36.38
CA PRO A 29 -6.29 -2.89 36.73
C PRO A 29 -5.37 -2.41 35.60
N GLN A 30 -4.47 -1.51 35.94
CA GLN A 30 -3.35 -1.16 35.07
C GLN A 30 -2.43 -2.38 34.95
N ASN A 31 -2.08 -2.72 33.71
CA ASN A 31 -0.91 -3.50 33.33
C ASN A 31 -0.81 -4.95 33.83
N GLN A 32 -1.50 -5.85 33.13
CA GLN A 32 -0.94 -7.16 32.81
C GLN A 32 -0.88 -7.29 31.28
N GLN A 33 0.07 -6.56 30.66
CA GLN A 33 0.53 -6.94 29.33
C GLN A 33 1.25 -8.27 29.51
N ALA A 34 0.70 -9.34 28.93
CA ALA A 34 1.42 -10.60 28.78
C ALA A 34 2.72 -10.29 28.01
N ASN A 35 3.84 -10.15 28.74
CA ASN A 35 5.18 -10.08 28.19
C ASN A 35 5.45 -11.45 27.57
N PHE A 36 5.15 -11.58 26.28
CA PHE A 36 5.78 -12.64 25.50
C PHE A 36 7.25 -12.28 25.45
N ASP A 37 8.12 -13.11 26.04
CA ASP A 37 9.55 -12.99 25.89
C ASP A 37 9.90 -13.22 24.41
N LEU A 38 9.95 -12.12 23.65
CA LEU A 38 10.34 -12.15 22.26
C LEU A 38 11.82 -12.51 22.18
N ASN A 39 12.17 -13.47 21.32
CA ASN A 39 13.56 -13.81 21.05
C ASN A 39 14.27 -12.68 20.30
N THR A 40 14.80 -11.72 21.06
CA THR A 40 15.42 -10.49 20.51
C THR A 40 16.65 -10.81 19.66
N GLN A 41 17.42 -11.85 19.99
CA GLN A 41 18.60 -12.27 19.22
C GLN A 41 18.20 -12.80 17.84
N TYR A 42 17.15 -13.62 17.80
CA TYR A 42 16.61 -14.13 16.55
C TYR A 42 16.14 -12.99 15.63
N TYR A 43 15.31 -12.08 16.14
CA TYR A 43 14.82 -10.96 15.32
C TYR A 43 15.93 -9.96 14.95
N GLN A 44 16.98 -9.84 15.75
CA GLN A 44 18.18 -9.10 15.35
C GLN A 44 18.86 -9.77 14.15
N ALA A 45 19.01 -11.10 14.15
CA ALA A 45 19.58 -11.84 13.03
C ALA A 45 18.71 -11.73 11.76
N VAL A 46 17.38 -11.78 11.89
CA VAL A 46 16.45 -11.52 10.78
C VAL A 46 16.69 -10.14 10.18
N PHE A 47 16.77 -9.10 11.03
CA PHE A 47 17.00 -7.73 10.55
C PHE A 47 18.37 -7.57 9.87
N ASP A 48 19.42 -8.13 10.47
CA ASP A 48 20.77 -8.10 9.90
C ASP A 48 20.83 -8.85 8.56
N SER A 49 20.13 -9.99 8.42
CA SER A 49 20.01 -10.73 7.16
C SER A 49 19.36 -9.89 6.06
N VAL A 50 18.23 -9.22 6.37
CA VAL A 50 17.55 -8.32 5.42
C VAL A 50 18.48 -7.17 4.98
N LEU A 51 19.18 -6.54 5.93
CA LEU A 51 20.11 -5.46 5.60
C LEU A 51 21.29 -5.94 4.76
N ASN A 52 21.88 -7.08 5.10
CA ASN A 52 23.02 -7.62 4.37
C ASN A 52 22.65 -8.07 2.96
N LYS A 53 21.44 -8.60 2.75
CA LYS A 53 20.98 -8.97 1.39
C LYS A 53 20.67 -7.73 0.54
N LEU A 54 19.84 -6.83 1.04
CA LEU A 54 19.30 -5.72 0.23
C LEU A 54 20.19 -4.47 0.19
N TRP A 55 20.99 -4.24 1.23
CA TRP A 55 21.80 -3.03 1.42
C TRP A 55 23.21 -3.35 1.94
N HIS A 56 23.85 -4.37 1.34
CA HIS A 56 25.23 -4.68 1.68
C HIS A 56 26.14 -3.45 1.52
N ILE A 57 27.14 -3.36 2.40
CA ILE A 57 28.13 -2.29 2.37
C ILE A 57 29.38 -2.84 1.72
N LEU A 58 29.87 -2.20 0.66
CA LEU A 58 31.15 -2.55 0.06
C LEU A 58 32.24 -1.61 0.59
N CYS A 59 33.39 -2.18 0.95
CA CYS A 59 34.59 -1.40 1.26
C CYS A 59 35.80 -2.20 0.80
N CYS A 60 36.73 -1.54 0.11
CA CYS A 60 37.84 -2.24 -0.56
C CYS A 60 37.35 -3.36 -1.51
N ASN A 61 36.24 -3.11 -2.22
CA ASN A 61 35.56 -4.03 -3.15
C ASN A 61 35.03 -5.34 -2.52
N GLU A 62 34.92 -5.40 -1.20
CA GLU A 62 34.39 -6.57 -0.49
C GLU A 62 33.25 -6.18 0.46
N PRO A 63 32.28 -7.10 0.68
CA PRO A 63 31.19 -6.87 1.62
C PRO A 63 31.70 -6.80 3.07
N VAL A 64 31.27 -5.76 3.79
CA VAL A 64 31.67 -5.51 5.19
C VAL A 64 30.59 -6.00 6.14
N THR A 65 30.86 -7.09 6.86
CA THR A 65 29.92 -7.70 7.81
C THR A 65 30.43 -7.75 9.26
N LYS A 66 31.73 -7.53 9.49
CA LYS A 66 32.35 -7.69 10.81
C LYS A 66 31.74 -6.71 11.84
N PRO A 67 31.10 -7.20 12.91
CA PRO A 67 30.49 -6.36 13.92
C PRO A 67 31.55 -5.70 14.82
N ILE A 68 31.21 -4.56 15.40
CA ILE A 68 32.05 -3.87 16.40
C ILE A 68 31.47 -4.13 17.79
N LYS A 69 32.32 -4.60 18.72
CA LYS A 69 31.94 -4.79 20.13
C LYS A 69 31.37 -3.48 20.70
N ASN A 70 30.25 -3.57 21.41
CA ASN A 70 29.51 -2.44 21.99
C ASN A 70 28.87 -1.45 20.99
N ARG A 71 28.98 -1.67 19.67
CA ARG A 71 28.35 -0.84 18.63
C ARG A 71 27.58 -1.72 17.62
N PRO A 72 26.41 -2.25 17.99
CA PRO A 72 25.65 -3.20 17.16
C PRO A 72 25.25 -2.64 15.79
N TYR A 73 25.19 -1.32 15.67
CA TYR A 73 24.78 -0.59 14.46
C TYR A 73 25.92 -0.29 13.50
N SER A 74 27.15 -0.67 13.84
CA SER A 74 28.35 -0.38 13.06
C SER A 74 29.09 -1.65 12.70
N VAL A 75 29.63 -1.67 11.48
CA VAL A 75 30.52 -2.72 10.97
C VAL A 75 31.87 -2.13 10.62
N ARG A 76 32.93 -2.95 10.67
CA ARG A 76 34.30 -2.51 10.38
C ARG A 76 34.88 -3.28 9.20
N CYS A 77 35.46 -2.58 8.24
CA CYS A 77 36.23 -3.23 7.16
C CYS A 77 37.50 -3.87 7.72
N GLU A 78 37.81 -5.10 7.32
CA GLU A 78 39.02 -5.80 7.81
C GLU A 78 40.31 -5.27 7.20
N LYS A 79 40.25 -4.75 5.97
CA LYS A 79 41.42 -4.24 5.24
C LYS A 79 41.82 -2.83 5.65
N CYS A 80 40.87 -1.90 5.66
CA CYS A 80 41.14 -0.49 5.92
C CYS A 80 40.69 0.01 7.30
N PHE A 81 40.09 -0.88 8.12
CA PHE A 81 39.61 -0.58 9.48
C PHE A 81 38.57 0.55 9.60
N ARG A 82 38.07 1.08 8.48
CA ARG A 82 36.98 2.08 8.45
C ARG A 82 35.71 1.49 9.03
N GLN A 83 35.01 2.31 9.82
CA GLN A 83 33.73 1.96 10.42
C GLN A 83 32.61 2.48 9.53
N HIS A 84 31.61 1.63 9.28
CA HIS A 84 30.43 1.96 8.49
C HIS A 84 29.18 1.70 9.32
N SER A 85 28.16 2.55 9.18
CA SER A 85 26.86 2.32 9.81
C SER A 85 26.02 1.37 8.96
N LYS A 86 25.49 0.31 9.57
CA LYS A 86 24.54 -0.63 8.92
C LYS A 86 23.28 0.09 8.39
N LEU A 87 22.86 1.14 9.10
CA LEU A 87 21.61 1.86 8.84
C LEU A 87 21.78 3.06 7.91
N ALA A 88 23.01 3.47 7.61
CA ALA A 88 23.23 4.58 6.70
C ALA A 88 22.61 4.26 5.33
N HIS A 89 22.00 5.25 4.68
CA HIS A 89 21.38 5.09 3.35
C HIS A 89 20.33 3.97 3.24
N THR A 90 19.70 3.56 4.35
CA THR A 90 18.52 2.67 4.33
C THR A 90 17.27 3.43 4.82
N PRO A 91 16.06 2.88 4.59
CA PRO A 91 14.83 3.36 5.23
C PRO A 91 14.88 3.39 6.77
N PHE A 92 15.85 2.69 7.37
CA PHE A 92 16.06 2.59 8.81
C PHE A 92 17.11 3.57 9.34
N ARG A 93 17.60 4.51 8.52
CA ARG A 93 18.54 5.55 8.97
C ARG A 93 18.04 6.29 10.21
N ASN A 94 18.93 6.50 11.17
CA ASN A 94 18.66 7.20 12.43
C ASN A 94 17.51 6.58 13.26
N MET A 95 17.27 5.27 13.11
CA MET A 95 16.31 4.58 13.97
C MET A 95 16.83 4.55 15.41
N ARG A 96 16.02 5.07 16.34
CA ARG A 96 16.39 5.21 17.76
C ARG A 96 15.94 4.04 18.63
N ILE A 97 15.05 3.20 18.12
CA ILE A 97 14.59 1.98 18.79
C ILE A 97 15.53 0.81 18.46
N PRO A 98 15.57 -0.23 19.30
CA PRO A 98 16.33 -1.44 19.02
C PRO A 98 15.99 -2.05 17.65
N GLN A 99 17.02 -2.47 16.91
CA GLN A 99 16.89 -2.97 15.54
C GLN A 99 16.08 -4.26 15.41
N TRP A 100 16.18 -5.16 16.38
CA TRP A 100 15.40 -6.38 16.44
C TRP A 100 13.89 -6.13 16.32
N MET A 101 13.38 -4.97 16.76
CA MET A 101 11.96 -4.62 16.61
C MET A 101 11.53 -4.48 15.14
N ALA A 102 12.44 -4.00 14.29
CA ALA A 102 12.21 -3.95 12.84
C ALA A 102 12.27 -5.35 12.23
N GLY A 103 13.19 -6.20 12.69
CA GLY A 103 13.25 -7.61 12.30
C GLY A 103 11.95 -8.35 12.62
N TRP A 104 11.46 -8.21 13.85
CA TRP A 104 10.16 -8.74 14.27
C TRP A 104 9.03 -8.25 13.36
N LEU A 105 8.95 -6.94 13.11
CA LEU A 105 7.87 -6.38 12.30
C LEU A 105 7.92 -6.86 10.84
N ILE A 106 9.11 -7.01 10.25
CA ILE A 106 9.28 -7.50 8.88
C ILE A 106 8.78 -8.94 8.78
N GLU A 107 9.27 -9.81 9.66
CA GLU A 107 8.93 -11.23 9.64
C GLU A 107 7.47 -11.48 9.99
N GLU A 108 6.96 -10.85 11.05
CA GLU A 108 5.57 -10.96 11.46
C GLU A 108 4.63 -10.47 10.34
N SER A 109 5.00 -9.41 9.61
CA SER A 109 4.24 -8.93 8.45
C SER A 109 4.28 -9.92 7.28
N TYR A 110 5.42 -10.56 7.05
CA TYR A 110 5.58 -11.59 6.03
C TYR A 110 4.75 -12.84 6.35
N ILE A 111 4.80 -13.33 7.59
CA ILE A 111 4.07 -14.54 8.03
C ILE A 111 2.56 -14.30 7.99
N ARG A 112 2.08 -13.17 8.50
CA ARG A 112 0.64 -12.91 8.65
C ARG A 112 -0.07 -12.40 7.41
N HIS A 113 0.66 -12.08 6.34
CA HIS A 113 0.05 -11.64 5.10
C HIS A 113 -1.05 -12.65 4.65
N PRO A 114 -2.27 -12.19 4.31
CA PRO A 114 -2.67 -10.83 3.92
C PRO A 114 -3.08 -9.88 5.06
N LYS A 115 -3.10 -10.34 6.32
CA LYS A 115 -3.44 -9.50 7.47
C LYS A 115 -2.33 -8.48 7.72
N ILE A 116 -2.72 -7.24 8.02
CA ILE A 116 -1.78 -6.14 8.26
C ILE A 116 -1.60 -5.90 9.74
N ILE A 117 -0.38 -5.54 10.14
CA ILE A 117 -0.04 -5.15 11.51
C ILE A 117 -0.16 -3.64 11.63
N THR A 118 -0.97 -3.16 12.56
CA THR A 118 -1.18 -1.70 12.77
C THR A 118 -0.19 -1.11 13.75
N ALA A 119 -0.03 0.22 13.75
CA ALA A 119 0.79 0.91 14.75
C ALA A 119 0.30 0.67 16.20
N ILE A 120 -1.01 0.51 16.39
CA ILE A 120 -1.60 0.16 17.70
C ILE A 120 -1.16 -1.24 18.13
N GLU A 121 -1.16 -2.19 17.20
CA GLU A 121 -0.72 -3.56 17.49
C GLU A 121 0.79 -3.60 17.80
N ILE A 122 1.61 -2.88 17.04
CA ILE A 122 3.06 -2.74 17.30
C ILE A 122 3.30 -2.15 18.70
N HIS A 123 2.58 -1.07 19.04
CA HIS A 123 2.65 -0.43 20.36
C HIS A 123 2.36 -1.43 21.49
N LYS A 124 1.26 -2.19 21.36
CA LYS A 124 0.85 -3.17 22.37
C LYS A 124 1.79 -4.37 22.47
N LYS A 125 2.33 -4.85 21.34
CA LYS A 125 3.18 -6.04 21.29
C LYS A 125 4.62 -5.76 21.74
N LEU A 126 5.16 -4.59 21.44
CA LEU A 126 6.56 -4.26 21.74
C LEU A 126 6.74 -3.40 22.99
N GLY A 127 5.65 -2.93 23.62
CA GLY A 127 5.73 -2.07 24.80
C GLY A 127 6.35 -0.69 24.57
N ILE A 128 6.52 -0.27 23.31
CA ILE A 128 7.08 1.04 22.93
C ILE A 128 6.00 2.10 22.79
N SER A 129 6.31 3.39 22.90
CA SER A 129 5.31 4.45 22.69
C SER A 129 4.63 4.36 21.31
N TYR A 130 3.36 4.79 21.23
CA TYR A 130 2.62 4.80 19.96
C TYR A 130 3.35 5.57 18.86
N ARG A 131 3.99 6.70 19.19
CA ARG A 131 4.79 7.49 18.24
C ARG A 131 5.96 6.68 17.67
N SER A 132 6.67 5.93 18.50
CA SER A 132 7.75 5.05 18.08
C SER A 132 7.23 3.91 17.20
N ALA A 133 6.11 3.28 17.59
CA ALA A 133 5.45 2.24 16.80
C ALA A 133 5.00 2.73 15.42
N LEU A 134 4.39 3.92 15.36
CA LEU A 134 3.97 4.55 14.11
C LEU A 134 5.18 4.88 13.20
N ASN A 135 6.26 5.40 13.77
CA ASN A 135 7.48 5.69 13.02
C ASN A 135 8.12 4.40 12.48
N LEU A 136 8.17 3.33 13.28
CA LEU A 136 8.65 2.03 12.82
C LEU A 136 7.80 1.51 11.66
N LYS A 137 6.46 1.56 11.78
CA LYS A 137 5.54 1.17 10.71
C LYS A 137 5.79 1.95 9.42
N ARG A 138 5.94 3.27 9.52
CA ARG A 138 6.23 4.14 8.36
C ARG A 138 7.56 3.78 7.70
N ARG A 139 8.58 3.37 8.45
CA ARG A 139 9.86 2.92 7.87
C ARG A 139 9.70 1.65 7.04
N ILE A 140 8.90 0.69 7.50
CA ILE A 140 8.55 -0.50 6.70
C ILE A 140 7.78 -0.13 5.43
N GLN A 141 6.86 0.83 5.52
CA GLN A 141 6.13 1.31 4.35
C GLN A 141 7.04 1.98 3.33
N VAL A 142 7.97 2.83 3.78
CA VAL A 142 8.99 3.45 2.92
C VAL A 142 9.90 2.38 2.31
N MET A 143 10.32 1.40 3.10
CA MET A 143 11.11 0.25 2.62
C MET A 143 10.39 -0.49 1.50
N ALA A 144 9.13 -0.88 1.71
CA ALA A 144 8.34 -1.55 0.70
C ALA A 144 8.24 -0.72 -0.59
N CYS A 145 7.90 0.57 -0.49
CA CYS A 145 7.82 1.46 -1.65
C CYS A 145 9.11 1.55 -2.43
N TYR A 146 10.23 1.57 -1.71
CA TYR A 146 11.55 1.66 -2.28
C TYR A 146 11.95 0.40 -3.04
N LEU A 147 11.47 -0.78 -2.62
CA LEU A 147 11.76 -2.07 -3.24
C LEU A 147 10.80 -2.45 -4.38
N MET A 148 9.64 -1.80 -4.47
CA MET A 148 8.64 -2.08 -5.52
C MET A 148 9.16 -1.97 -6.96
N PRO A 149 10.03 -1.01 -7.34
CA PRO A 149 10.58 -0.93 -8.70
C PRO A 149 11.37 -2.18 -9.10
N ALA A 150 12.23 -2.70 -8.21
CA ALA A 150 12.97 -3.93 -8.46
C ALA A 150 12.03 -5.14 -8.60
N MET A 151 11.03 -5.27 -7.72
CA MET A 151 9.99 -6.29 -7.86
C MET A 151 9.23 -6.20 -9.19
N LYS A 152 8.91 -4.98 -9.63
CA LYS A 152 8.25 -4.71 -10.90
C LYS A 152 9.13 -5.11 -12.09
N SER A 153 10.44 -4.91 -12.01
CA SER A 153 11.39 -5.36 -13.04
C SER A 153 11.40 -6.89 -13.15
N LEU A 154 11.47 -7.61 -12.02
CA LEU A 154 11.39 -9.07 -11.99
C LEU A 154 10.09 -9.59 -12.59
N MET A 155 8.94 -9.01 -12.22
CA MET A 155 7.64 -9.37 -12.81
C MET A 155 7.61 -9.13 -14.33
N ASN A 156 8.23 -8.05 -14.81
CA ASN A 156 8.33 -7.78 -16.25
C ASN A 156 9.18 -8.82 -16.97
N LYS A 157 10.25 -9.34 -16.35
CA LYS A 157 11.06 -10.43 -16.91
C LYS A 157 10.23 -11.71 -17.01
N GLU A 158 9.56 -12.12 -15.93
CA GLU A 158 8.66 -13.28 -15.92
C GLU A 158 7.58 -13.19 -17.01
N LEU A 159 6.95 -12.01 -17.18
CA LEU A 159 5.92 -11.81 -18.19
C LEU A 159 6.45 -11.85 -19.62
N LYS A 160 7.67 -11.39 -19.88
CA LYS A 160 8.28 -11.46 -21.21
C LYS A 160 8.61 -12.91 -21.61
N GLU A 161 9.02 -13.72 -20.64
CA GLU A 161 9.26 -15.15 -20.83
C GLU A 161 7.94 -15.90 -21.08
N GLU A 162 6.91 -15.60 -20.29
CA GLU A 162 5.60 -16.26 -20.40
C GLU A 162 4.80 -15.84 -21.64
N PHE A 163 4.93 -14.57 -22.04
CA PHE A 163 4.26 -13.95 -23.17
C PHE A 163 5.27 -13.27 -24.12
N PRO A 164 6.03 -14.06 -24.90
CA PRO A 164 7.03 -13.54 -25.81
C PRO A 164 6.41 -12.75 -26.97
N ALA A 165 7.26 -12.11 -27.79
CA ALA A 165 6.82 -11.17 -28.83
C ALA A 165 5.79 -11.75 -29.82
N GLN A 166 5.95 -13.03 -30.15
CA GLN A 166 5.11 -13.81 -31.06
C GLN A 166 3.80 -14.31 -30.44
N TYR A 167 3.65 -14.23 -29.12
CA TYR A 167 2.47 -14.74 -28.45
C TYR A 167 1.23 -13.91 -28.82
N LYS A 168 0.22 -14.60 -29.35
CA LYS A 168 -1.05 -13.98 -29.76
C LYS A 168 -2.22 -14.86 -29.31
N LEU A 169 -3.24 -14.21 -28.77
CA LEU A 169 -4.51 -14.87 -28.50
C LEU A 169 -5.31 -15.07 -29.80
N PRO A 170 -6.19 -16.09 -29.84
CA PRO A 170 -7.21 -16.26 -30.88
C PRO A 170 -8.03 -14.98 -31.10
N LYS A 171 -8.72 -14.85 -32.24
CA LYS A 171 -9.42 -13.60 -32.58
C LYS A 171 -10.47 -13.24 -31.50
N PRO A 172 -10.78 -11.95 -31.30
CA PRO A 172 -11.82 -11.55 -30.35
C PRO A 172 -13.14 -12.29 -30.63
N GLY A 173 -13.68 -12.97 -29.62
CA GLY A 173 -14.90 -13.78 -29.74
C GLY A 173 -14.65 -15.28 -29.87
N GLU A 174 -13.42 -15.72 -30.13
CA GLU A 174 -13.03 -17.13 -30.09
C GLU A 174 -12.70 -17.57 -28.66
N ASN A 175 -12.72 -18.89 -28.42
CA ASN A 175 -12.34 -19.48 -27.13
C ASN A 175 -10.82 -19.37 -26.94
N VAL A 176 -10.40 -18.78 -25.82
CA VAL A 176 -8.98 -18.59 -25.50
C VAL A 176 -8.43 -19.62 -24.51
N THR A 177 -9.27 -20.54 -24.02
CA THR A 177 -8.94 -21.48 -22.92
C THR A 177 -7.66 -22.28 -23.20
N ASP A 178 -7.54 -22.84 -24.40
CA ASP A 178 -6.37 -23.65 -24.77
C ASP A 178 -5.11 -22.79 -24.91
N ALA A 179 -5.25 -21.58 -25.47
CA ALA A 179 -4.13 -20.64 -25.65
C ALA A 179 -3.55 -20.13 -24.32
N ILE A 180 -4.38 -20.06 -23.28
CA ILE A 180 -3.98 -19.61 -21.94
C ILE A 180 -3.69 -20.75 -20.97
N GLN A 181 -3.82 -22.01 -21.40
CA GLN A 181 -3.62 -23.17 -20.55
C GLN A 181 -2.19 -23.14 -19.98
N ASN A 182 -2.06 -23.41 -18.67
CA ASN A 182 -0.81 -23.35 -17.92
C ASN A 182 -0.10 -21.98 -17.89
N LYS A 183 -0.75 -20.90 -18.34
CA LYS A 183 -0.23 -19.53 -18.26
C LYS A 183 -0.88 -18.73 -17.14
N ASN A 184 -0.09 -17.91 -16.48
CA ASN A 184 -0.52 -16.97 -15.46
C ASN A 184 -1.03 -15.68 -16.13
N VAL A 185 -2.22 -15.77 -16.73
CA VAL A 185 -2.89 -14.60 -17.32
C VAL A 185 -3.00 -13.47 -16.30
N VAL A 186 -2.72 -12.25 -16.75
CA VAL A 186 -2.79 -11.03 -15.96
C VAL A 186 -4.21 -10.49 -15.99
N HIS A 187 -4.67 -10.04 -14.84
CA HIS A 187 -5.95 -9.40 -14.64
C HIS A 187 -5.74 -7.99 -14.12
N ALA A 188 -6.56 -7.05 -14.58
CA ALA A 188 -6.56 -5.69 -14.05
C ALA A 188 -7.98 -5.20 -13.78
N ASP A 189 -8.11 -4.46 -12.68
CA ASP A 189 -9.37 -3.89 -12.23
C ASP A 189 -9.13 -2.67 -11.36
N THR A 190 -10.19 -1.97 -11.00
CA THR A 190 -10.15 -0.83 -10.10
C THR A 190 -11.21 -0.96 -9.02
N LEU A 191 -10.80 -0.84 -7.75
CA LEU A 191 -11.69 -0.89 -6.60
C LEU A 191 -11.74 0.43 -5.84
N VAL A 192 -12.89 0.72 -5.23
CA VAL A 192 -13.00 1.77 -4.20
C VAL A 192 -12.67 1.14 -2.85
N LEU A 193 -11.55 1.56 -2.26
CA LEU A 193 -11.09 1.10 -0.96
C LEU A 193 -11.78 1.84 0.18
N TYR A 194 -11.73 3.17 0.13
CA TYR A 194 -12.48 4.05 1.02
C TYR A 194 -13.37 4.94 0.17
N SER A 195 -14.67 4.97 0.49
CA SER A 195 -15.62 5.90 -0.12
C SER A 195 -15.96 7.01 0.87
N MET A 196 -16.35 8.17 0.35
CA MET A 196 -16.92 9.23 1.19
C MET A 196 -18.17 8.69 1.89
N ARG A 197 -18.35 8.89 3.20
CA ARG A 197 -19.45 8.24 3.95
C ARG A 197 -20.80 8.93 3.76
N GLU A 198 -20.85 10.27 3.74
CA GLU A 198 -22.12 11.01 3.67
C GLU A 198 -22.68 11.08 2.25
N ARG A 199 -24.01 10.92 2.09
CA ARG A 199 -24.68 10.99 0.78
C ARG A 199 -24.83 12.44 0.28
N TYR A 200 -25.08 13.38 1.19
CA TYR A 200 -25.29 14.80 0.89
C TYR A 200 -24.00 15.55 0.53
N GLY A 201 -22.83 15.03 0.94
CA GLY A 201 -21.53 15.64 0.70
C GLY A 201 -20.71 15.05 -0.45
N ARG A 202 -21.24 14.09 -1.22
CA ARG A 202 -20.54 13.50 -2.38
C ARG A 202 -20.77 14.32 -3.64
N LYS A 203 -19.87 14.20 -4.63
CA LYS A 203 -20.08 14.70 -6.01
C LYS A 203 -21.26 14.02 -6.76
N ARG A 204 -22.15 13.33 -6.04
CA ARG A 204 -23.08 12.30 -6.54
C ARG A 204 -24.45 12.83 -6.96
N HIS A 205 -24.69 14.14 -6.97
CA HIS A 205 -26.05 14.66 -7.27
C HIS A 205 -26.59 14.15 -8.63
N LYS A 206 -25.74 13.79 -9.61
CA LYS A 206 -26.17 13.18 -10.89
C LYS A 206 -25.24 12.08 -11.49
N ASN A 207 -24.07 11.77 -10.92
CA ASN A 207 -23.05 10.93 -11.57
C ASN A 207 -22.86 9.54 -10.94
N LYS A 208 -23.23 8.48 -11.67
CA LYS A 208 -23.02 7.06 -11.33
C LYS A 208 -21.60 6.64 -11.73
N GLY A 209 -20.64 6.63 -10.81
CA GLY A 209 -19.29 6.11 -11.10
C GLY A 209 -18.45 5.90 -9.85
N LEU A 210 -17.45 5.02 -9.94
CA LEU A 210 -16.50 4.77 -8.84
C LEU A 210 -15.74 6.05 -8.45
N THR A 211 -15.35 6.85 -9.45
CA THR A 211 -14.62 8.11 -9.24
C THR A 211 -15.46 9.12 -8.43
N SER A 212 -16.75 9.31 -8.72
CA SER A 212 -17.57 10.27 -7.97
C SER A 212 -17.78 9.87 -6.50
N SER A 213 -17.52 8.61 -6.13
CA SER A 213 -17.69 8.10 -4.76
C SER A 213 -16.54 8.46 -3.82
N ILE A 214 -15.39 8.88 -4.37
CA ILE A 214 -14.19 9.24 -3.61
C ILE A 214 -13.99 10.75 -3.45
N TYR A 215 -14.78 11.58 -4.14
CA TYR A 215 -14.71 13.04 -4.06
C TYR A 215 -15.89 13.63 -3.28
N ARG A 216 -15.59 14.72 -2.55
CA ARG A 216 -16.64 15.60 -2.01
C ARG A 216 -17.36 16.33 -3.14
N SER A 217 -18.56 16.84 -2.86
CA SER A 217 -19.24 17.76 -3.76
C SER A 217 -18.42 19.04 -3.92
N GLU A 218 -18.60 19.74 -5.04
CA GLU A 218 -17.93 21.02 -5.28
C GLU A 218 -18.27 22.05 -4.20
N LYS A 219 -19.51 22.02 -3.68
CA LYS A 219 -19.94 22.84 -2.54
C LYS A 219 -19.16 22.59 -1.25
N LEU A 220 -18.57 21.40 -1.09
CA LEU A 220 -17.76 21.01 0.06
C LEU A 220 -16.26 20.96 -0.28
N GLY A 221 -15.83 21.71 -1.28
CA GLY A 221 -14.42 21.85 -1.68
C GLY A 221 -13.93 20.85 -2.74
N GLY A 222 -14.74 19.88 -3.15
CA GLY A 222 -14.42 18.99 -4.27
C GLY A 222 -13.20 18.08 -4.08
N GLU A 223 -12.64 18.01 -2.88
CA GLU A 223 -11.42 17.27 -2.57
C GLU A 223 -11.60 15.74 -2.61
N GLN A 224 -10.50 15.03 -2.86
CA GLN A 224 -10.46 13.57 -2.78
C GLN A 224 -10.34 13.13 -1.32
N VAL A 225 -11.38 12.48 -0.79
CA VAL A 225 -11.41 11.92 0.57
C VAL A 225 -11.35 10.40 0.54
N GLY A 226 -11.86 9.79 -0.53
CA GLY A 226 -11.80 8.36 -0.75
C GLY A 226 -10.55 7.91 -1.49
N THR A 227 -10.24 6.62 -1.38
CA THR A 227 -9.11 5.99 -2.09
C THR A 227 -9.66 5.05 -3.16
N LEU A 228 -9.26 5.30 -4.40
CA LEU A 228 -9.48 4.42 -5.54
C LEU A 228 -8.17 3.70 -5.84
N VAL A 229 -8.22 2.38 -5.98
CA VAL A 229 -7.04 1.54 -6.15
C VAL A 229 -7.14 0.83 -7.49
N HIS A 230 -6.18 1.08 -8.37
CA HIS A 230 -5.96 0.27 -9.54
C HIS A 230 -5.08 -0.91 -9.16
N GLN A 231 -5.44 -2.10 -9.64
CA GLN A 231 -4.72 -3.32 -9.35
C GLN A 231 -4.41 -4.07 -10.64
N ILE A 232 -3.24 -4.70 -10.66
CA ILE A 232 -2.78 -5.60 -11.70
C ILE A 232 -2.26 -6.86 -11.01
N THR A 233 -2.74 -8.04 -11.38
CA THR A 233 -2.35 -9.31 -10.75
C THR A 233 -2.45 -10.49 -11.71
N ASN A 234 -1.53 -11.45 -11.62
CA ASN A 234 -1.68 -12.75 -12.28
C ASN A 234 -2.12 -13.86 -11.30
N GLY A 235 -2.47 -13.51 -10.06
CA GLY A 235 -2.78 -14.42 -8.96
C GLY A 235 -1.61 -14.64 -8.01
N LYS A 236 -0.38 -14.77 -8.54
CA LYS A 236 0.85 -14.99 -7.76
C LYS A 236 1.37 -13.68 -7.16
N TRP A 237 1.56 -12.67 -8.00
CA TRP A 237 2.00 -11.33 -7.58
C TRP A 237 0.92 -10.26 -7.83
N VAL A 238 1.15 -9.08 -7.27
CA VAL A 238 0.25 -7.92 -7.37
C VAL A 238 1.02 -6.60 -7.51
N LEU A 239 0.48 -5.69 -8.30
CA LEU A 239 0.83 -4.27 -8.32
C LEU A 239 -0.41 -3.45 -7.96
N LEU A 240 -0.23 -2.49 -7.05
CA LEU A 240 -1.31 -1.64 -6.56
C LEU A 240 -0.93 -0.17 -6.72
N ASP A 241 -1.85 0.61 -7.29
CA ASP A 241 -1.70 2.04 -7.52
C ASP A 241 -2.88 2.80 -6.93
N SER A 242 -2.58 3.89 -6.22
CA SER A 242 -3.61 4.83 -5.80
C SER A 242 -3.84 5.82 -6.94
N ILE A 243 -5.08 5.89 -7.42
CA ILE A 243 -5.43 6.68 -8.60
C ILE A 243 -6.53 7.70 -8.28
N PRO A 244 -6.53 8.86 -8.94
CA PRO A 244 -7.61 9.83 -8.79
C PRO A 244 -8.88 9.44 -9.57
N ASN A 245 -8.75 8.72 -10.69
CA ASN A 245 -9.88 8.37 -11.56
C ASN A 245 -9.55 7.18 -12.49
N LEU A 246 -10.58 6.64 -13.17
CA LEU A 246 -10.49 5.49 -14.08
C LEU A 246 -10.23 5.88 -15.55
N THR A 247 -9.82 7.11 -15.84
CA THR A 247 -9.64 7.53 -17.25
C THR A 247 -8.43 6.85 -17.90
N ALA A 248 -8.47 6.72 -19.23
CA ALA A 248 -7.36 6.15 -20.01
C ALA A 248 -6.04 6.88 -19.77
N ASN A 249 -6.07 8.21 -19.58
CA ASN A 249 -4.88 9.02 -19.31
C ASN A 249 -4.26 8.74 -17.94
N THR A 250 -5.06 8.30 -16.97
CA THR A 250 -4.57 7.93 -15.63
C THR A 250 -4.06 6.49 -15.61
N VAL A 251 -4.87 5.55 -16.13
CA VAL A 251 -4.61 4.12 -15.96
C VAL A 251 -3.72 3.54 -17.07
N GLY A 252 -3.80 4.10 -18.28
CA GLY A 252 -3.00 3.67 -19.43
C GLY A 252 -1.49 3.70 -19.18
N PRO A 253 -0.92 4.81 -18.65
CA PRO A 253 0.50 4.87 -18.32
C PRO A 253 0.91 3.86 -17.22
N ILE A 254 0.03 3.60 -16.25
CA ILE A 254 0.30 2.62 -15.18
C ILE A 254 0.42 1.21 -15.77
N ILE A 255 -0.55 0.81 -16.60
CA ILE A 255 -0.53 -0.49 -17.28
C ILE A 255 0.67 -0.57 -18.23
N SER A 256 0.88 0.45 -19.06
CA SER A 256 1.98 0.51 -20.05
C SER A 256 3.36 0.43 -19.43
N SER A 257 3.56 1.06 -18.28
CA SER A 257 4.84 1.00 -17.56
C SER A 257 5.04 -0.32 -16.82
N SER A 258 3.97 -1.11 -16.62
CA SER A 258 3.99 -2.30 -15.77
C SER A 258 3.96 -3.62 -16.52
N LEU A 259 3.36 -3.63 -17.72
CA LEU A 259 3.15 -4.86 -18.48
C LEU A 259 3.76 -4.76 -19.88
N PRO A 260 4.50 -5.78 -20.33
CA PRO A 260 4.90 -5.93 -21.73
C PRO A 260 3.66 -5.98 -22.65
N ARG A 261 3.76 -5.40 -23.86
CA ARG A 261 2.60 -5.24 -24.77
C ARG A 261 1.88 -6.54 -25.14
N ASN A 262 2.59 -7.67 -25.22
CA ASN A 262 2.01 -8.95 -25.63
C ASN A 262 1.45 -9.79 -24.47
N THR A 263 1.49 -9.26 -23.25
CA THR A 263 0.90 -9.91 -22.08
C THR A 263 -0.59 -10.20 -22.31
N ALA A 264 -1.04 -11.42 -22.02
CA ALA A 264 -2.46 -11.72 -21.96
C ALA A 264 -3.07 -10.98 -20.76
N LEU A 265 -3.91 -9.97 -21.05
CA LEU A 265 -4.50 -9.08 -20.05
C LEU A 265 -6.03 -9.18 -20.10
N PHE A 266 -6.64 -9.63 -19.01
CA PHE A 266 -8.10 -9.70 -18.88
C PHE A 266 -8.62 -8.62 -17.92
N THR A 267 -9.69 -7.93 -18.31
CA THR A 267 -10.31 -6.89 -17.48
C THR A 267 -11.84 -6.98 -17.50
N ASP A 268 -12.51 -6.23 -16.63
CA ASP A 268 -13.93 -5.92 -16.82
C ASP A 268 -14.14 -4.91 -17.97
N GLU A 269 -15.39 -4.60 -18.33
CA GLU A 269 -15.77 -3.81 -19.50
C GLU A 269 -15.32 -2.32 -19.44
N GLY A 270 -14.74 -1.86 -18.33
CA GLY A 270 -14.31 -0.48 -18.10
C GLY A 270 -13.09 -0.02 -18.93
N TYR A 271 -12.40 -0.93 -19.63
CA TYR A 271 -11.10 -0.68 -20.26
C TYR A 271 -11.12 -0.75 -21.79
N LYS A 272 -12.20 -0.28 -22.42
CA LYS A 272 -12.39 -0.38 -23.89
C LYS A 272 -11.30 0.26 -24.73
N TRP A 273 -10.43 1.10 -24.17
CA TRP A 273 -9.34 1.73 -24.91
C TRP A 273 -8.08 0.86 -24.97
N LEU A 274 -7.96 -0.17 -24.13
CA LEU A 274 -6.76 -1.02 -24.04
C LEU A 274 -6.54 -1.90 -25.28
N PHE A 275 -7.60 -2.34 -25.98
CA PHE A 275 -7.45 -3.23 -27.14
C PHE A 275 -6.58 -2.63 -28.27
N ARG A 276 -6.50 -1.29 -28.35
CA ARG A 276 -5.65 -0.59 -29.33
C ARG A 276 -4.17 -0.63 -28.99
N ILE A 277 -3.84 -0.88 -27.72
CA ILE A 277 -2.47 -0.84 -27.18
C ILE A 277 -1.96 -2.27 -26.92
N TYR A 278 -2.84 -3.12 -26.39
CA TYR A 278 -2.56 -4.51 -26.00
C TYR A 278 -3.35 -5.46 -26.91
N PRO A 279 -2.70 -6.12 -27.90
CA PRO A 279 -3.39 -7.02 -28.83
C PRO A 279 -4.03 -8.24 -28.14
N ASN A 280 -3.44 -8.67 -27.02
CA ASN A 280 -3.91 -9.80 -26.22
C ASN A 280 -4.83 -9.37 -25.06
N HIS A 281 -5.35 -8.15 -25.09
CA HIS A 281 -6.36 -7.70 -24.13
C HIS A 281 -7.72 -8.32 -24.43
N ARG A 282 -8.38 -8.86 -23.40
CA ARG A 282 -9.77 -9.33 -23.48
C ARG A 282 -10.58 -8.76 -22.31
N MET A 283 -11.88 -8.64 -22.53
CA MET A 283 -12.80 -8.03 -21.58
C MET A 283 -13.98 -8.96 -21.35
N VAL A 284 -14.43 -9.03 -20.10
CA VAL A 284 -15.72 -9.64 -19.74
C VAL A 284 -16.66 -8.53 -19.27
N ASN A 285 -17.95 -8.65 -19.56
CA ASN A 285 -18.97 -7.70 -19.09
C ASN A 285 -19.77 -8.32 -17.96
N HIS A 286 -19.45 -7.94 -16.72
CA HIS A 286 -20.17 -8.44 -15.54
C HIS A 286 -21.60 -7.91 -15.41
N SER A 287 -21.97 -6.86 -16.13
CA SER A 287 -23.34 -6.31 -16.13
C SER A 287 -24.24 -6.93 -17.21
N LYS A 288 -23.70 -7.77 -18.09
CA LYS A 288 -24.46 -8.44 -19.15
C LYS A 288 -25.54 -9.33 -18.54
N LYS A 289 -26.79 -9.09 -18.92
CA LYS A 289 -27.93 -9.92 -18.56
C LYS A 289 -28.10 -11.02 -19.60
N SER A 290 -28.58 -12.19 -19.18
CA SER A 290 -28.98 -13.24 -20.12
C SER A 290 -30.09 -12.73 -21.04
N ARG A 291 -30.11 -13.24 -22.27
CA ARG A 291 -31.20 -13.01 -23.22
C ARG A 291 -32.50 -13.68 -22.75
N ASP A 292 -32.40 -14.81 -22.06
CA ASP A 292 -33.55 -15.46 -21.42
C ASP A 292 -33.82 -14.84 -20.05
N LYS A 293 -35.05 -14.33 -19.86
CA LYS A 293 -35.52 -13.71 -18.61
C LYS A 293 -35.44 -14.67 -17.41
N ARG A 294 -35.59 -15.98 -17.62
CA ARG A 294 -35.50 -17.01 -16.57
C ARG A 294 -34.10 -17.10 -15.97
N TYR A 295 -33.08 -16.86 -16.79
CA TYR A 295 -31.67 -16.96 -16.40
C TYR A 295 -31.02 -15.59 -16.26
N ARG A 296 -31.73 -14.63 -15.64
CA ARG A 296 -31.28 -13.23 -15.48
C ARG A 296 -29.84 -13.09 -14.92
N TYR A 297 -29.38 -14.07 -14.14
CA TYR A 297 -28.06 -14.13 -13.52
C TYR A 297 -27.13 -15.24 -14.06
N ALA A 298 -27.30 -15.64 -15.32
CA ALA A 298 -26.53 -16.71 -15.97
C ALA A 298 -25.00 -16.54 -15.86
N LYS A 299 -24.28 -17.66 -15.93
CA LYS A 299 -22.81 -17.77 -15.77
C LYS A 299 -22.00 -16.95 -16.79
N ASP A 300 -22.56 -16.71 -17.99
CA ASP A 300 -21.90 -16.02 -19.10
C ASP A 300 -21.49 -14.57 -18.81
N ARG A 301 -21.99 -13.99 -17.71
CA ARG A 301 -21.55 -12.67 -17.21
C ARG A 301 -20.21 -12.71 -16.45
N TRP A 302 -19.80 -13.89 -15.97
CA TRP A 302 -18.60 -14.07 -15.13
C TRP A 302 -17.42 -14.63 -15.91
N CYS A 303 -17.70 -15.46 -16.92
CA CYS A 303 -16.72 -16.00 -17.85
C CYS A 303 -17.36 -16.12 -19.23
N GLN A 304 -16.67 -15.65 -20.27
CA GLN A 304 -17.09 -15.83 -21.66
C GLN A 304 -15.89 -16.28 -22.49
N ASN A 305 -15.98 -17.44 -23.16
CA ASN A 305 -14.95 -17.95 -24.05
C ASN A 305 -13.56 -18.09 -23.39
N GLY A 306 -13.51 -18.43 -22.10
CA GLY A 306 -12.27 -18.51 -21.31
C GLY A 306 -11.79 -17.17 -20.72
N VAL A 307 -12.47 -16.06 -21.01
CA VAL A 307 -12.15 -14.72 -20.48
C VAL A 307 -12.95 -14.44 -19.20
N HIS A 308 -12.26 -14.14 -18.11
CA HIS A 308 -12.86 -13.80 -16.80
C HIS A 308 -11.97 -12.80 -16.02
N ASN A 309 -12.49 -12.21 -14.94
CA ASN A 309 -11.73 -11.28 -14.07
C ASN A 309 -11.57 -11.74 -12.60
N GLN A 310 -11.79 -13.03 -12.36
CA GLN A 310 -11.90 -13.61 -11.00
C GLN A 310 -10.67 -13.36 -10.11
N LYS A 311 -9.44 -13.38 -10.65
CA LYS A 311 -8.22 -13.14 -9.86
C LYS A 311 -8.22 -11.74 -9.24
N SER A 312 -8.68 -10.76 -10.01
CA SER A 312 -8.81 -9.37 -9.56
C SER A 312 -9.95 -9.20 -8.54
N GLU A 313 -11.07 -9.90 -8.73
CA GLU A 313 -12.19 -9.89 -7.77
C GLU A 313 -11.81 -10.51 -6.41
N ALA A 314 -11.10 -11.64 -6.43
CA ALA A 314 -10.58 -12.26 -5.20
C ALA A 314 -9.60 -11.34 -4.47
N LEU A 315 -8.71 -10.68 -5.22
CA LEU A 315 -7.78 -9.68 -4.70
C LEU A 315 -8.50 -8.49 -4.07
N ASN A 316 -9.57 -7.98 -4.69
CA ASN A 316 -10.40 -6.89 -4.16
C ASN A 316 -10.90 -7.19 -2.74
N ASN A 317 -11.38 -8.41 -2.53
CA ASN A 317 -11.91 -8.82 -1.22
C ASN A 317 -10.81 -8.95 -0.16
N SER A 318 -9.64 -9.47 -0.56
CA SER A 318 -8.46 -9.57 0.30
C SER A 318 -7.97 -8.20 0.76
N ILE A 319 -7.81 -7.25 -0.18
CA ILE A 319 -7.39 -5.87 0.13
C ILE A 319 -8.40 -5.20 1.06
N LYS A 320 -9.70 -5.25 0.73
CA LYS A 320 -10.74 -4.63 1.57
C LYS A 320 -10.74 -5.19 2.98
N THR A 321 -10.57 -6.51 3.13
CA THR A 321 -10.54 -7.16 4.43
C THR A 321 -9.32 -6.73 5.24
N ALA A 322 -8.14 -6.72 4.61
CA ALA A 322 -6.89 -6.33 5.25
C ALA A 322 -6.89 -4.85 5.70
N PHE A 323 -7.41 -3.95 4.85
CA PHE A 323 -7.42 -2.52 5.12
C PHE A 323 -8.52 -2.05 6.07
N ARG A 324 -9.50 -2.90 6.41
CA ARG A 324 -10.43 -2.62 7.53
C ARG A 324 -9.68 -2.40 8.84
N SER A 325 -8.54 -3.06 9.04
CA SER A 325 -7.70 -2.89 10.23
C SER A 325 -7.16 -1.47 10.42
N TYR A 326 -7.02 -0.69 9.34
CA TYR A 326 -6.58 0.71 9.43
C TYR A 326 -7.73 1.71 9.69
N THR A 327 -8.99 1.27 9.57
CA THR A 327 -10.20 2.12 9.61
C THR A 327 -10.31 3.14 8.47
N TYR A 328 -9.32 4.04 8.33
CA TYR A 328 -9.26 5.06 7.27
C TYR A 328 -7.80 5.48 7.02
N ILE A 329 -7.47 5.72 5.74
CA ILE A 329 -6.18 6.25 5.32
C ILE A 329 -6.44 7.44 4.41
N LYS A 330 -5.76 8.57 4.67
CA LYS A 330 -5.82 9.74 3.80
C LYS A 330 -5.29 9.38 2.40
N PRO A 331 -5.97 9.76 1.30
CA PRO A 331 -5.56 9.40 -0.06
C PRO A 331 -4.11 9.76 -0.39
N LYS A 332 -3.60 10.92 0.09
CA LYS A 332 -2.19 11.33 -0.09
C LYS A 332 -1.16 10.27 0.37
N PHE A 333 -1.48 9.48 1.39
CA PHE A 333 -0.57 8.45 1.92
C PHE A 333 -0.91 7.04 1.46
N SER A 334 -2.04 6.83 0.79
CA SER A 334 -2.54 5.51 0.42
C SER A 334 -1.52 4.65 -0.33
N LYS A 335 -0.70 5.24 -1.22
CA LYS A 335 0.35 4.53 -1.95
C LYS A 335 1.35 3.81 -1.02
N LEU A 336 1.71 4.42 0.11
CA LEU A 336 2.63 3.82 1.09
C LEU A 336 2.07 2.52 1.68
N TYR A 337 0.78 2.53 2.01
CA TYR A 337 0.08 1.38 2.60
C TYR A 337 -0.19 0.29 1.55
N LEU A 338 -0.55 0.69 0.33
CA LEU A 338 -0.76 -0.24 -0.79
C LEU A 338 0.54 -0.95 -1.16
N ASN A 339 1.65 -0.21 -1.27
CA ASN A 339 2.95 -0.78 -1.57
C ASN A 339 3.45 -1.70 -0.46
N GLU A 340 3.23 -1.36 0.81
CA GLU A 340 3.53 -2.27 1.92
C GLU A 340 2.79 -3.61 1.77
N TRP A 341 1.49 -3.55 1.53
CA TRP A 341 0.68 -4.75 1.38
C TRP A 341 1.11 -5.58 0.17
N ALA A 342 1.33 -4.92 -0.97
CA ALA A 342 1.80 -5.55 -2.21
C ALA A 342 3.18 -6.18 -2.04
N PHE A 343 4.12 -5.48 -1.40
CA PHE A 343 5.49 -5.95 -1.15
C PHE A 343 5.49 -7.30 -0.43
N PHE A 344 4.80 -7.42 0.70
CA PHE A 344 4.78 -8.69 1.44
C PHE A 344 4.08 -9.82 0.68
N ARG A 345 3.09 -9.51 -0.17
CA ARG A 345 2.50 -10.50 -1.08
C ARG A 345 3.52 -10.99 -2.10
N ASN A 346 4.18 -10.05 -2.75
CA ASN A 346 5.11 -10.32 -3.85
C ASN A 346 6.37 -11.02 -3.36
N LEU A 347 6.78 -10.76 -2.13
CA LEU A 347 7.94 -11.39 -1.54
C LEU A 347 7.78 -12.91 -1.43
N ARG A 348 6.56 -13.41 -1.22
CA ARG A 348 6.27 -14.86 -1.20
C ARG A 348 6.44 -15.54 -2.57
N HIS A 349 6.41 -14.77 -3.66
CA HIS A 349 6.55 -15.28 -5.02
C HIS A 349 7.97 -15.09 -5.57
N LEU A 350 8.55 -13.90 -5.36
CA LEU A 350 9.86 -13.54 -5.91
C LEU A 350 11.04 -13.94 -5.01
N ASP A 351 10.80 -14.08 -3.70
CA ASP A 351 11.82 -14.26 -2.65
C ASP A 351 12.81 -13.08 -2.54
N MET A 352 13.52 -13.02 -1.40
CA MET A 352 14.49 -11.97 -1.08
C MET A 352 15.76 -12.03 -1.92
N ASP A 353 16.20 -13.24 -2.32
CA ASP A 353 17.47 -13.42 -3.04
C ASP A 353 17.40 -12.86 -4.46
N LYS A 354 16.36 -13.20 -5.22
CA LYS A 354 16.13 -12.60 -6.55
C LYS A 354 15.99 -11.09 -6.49
N LEU A 355 15.35 -10.58 -5.43
CA LEU A 355 15.21 -9.14 -5.22
C LEU A 355 16.57 -8.47 -4.99
N ALA A 356 17.44 -9.07 -4.19
CA ALA A 356 18.79 -8.58 -3.93
C ALA A 356 19.65 -8.59 -5.20
N GLU A 357 19.58 -9.65 -6.00
CA GLU A 357 20.25 -9.75 -7.31
C GLU A 357 19.77 -8.67 -8.29
N GLU A 358 18.46 -8.46 -8.37
CA GLU A 358 17.88 -7.43 -9.24
C GLU A 358 18.35 -6.03 -8.82
N MET A 359 18.34 -5.76 -7.51
CA MET A 359 18.83 -4.50 -6.95
C MET A 359 20.31 -4.27 -7.28
N ALA A 360 21.15 -5.30 -7.21
CA ALA A 360 22.56 -5.20 -7.57
C ALA A 360 22.77 -4.87 -9.07
N CYS A 361 21.98 -5.48 -9.96
CA CYS A 361 22.09 -5.30 -11.42
C CYS A 361 21.76 -3.86 -11.87
N HIS A 362 20.82 -3.18 -11.23
CA HIS A 362 20.44 -1.80 -11.59
C HIS A 362 21.38 -0.73 -11.02
N GLY A 363 22.51 -1.14 -10.42
CA GLY A 363 23.54 -0.23 -9.91
C GLY A 363 23.12 0.58 -8.67
N GLU A 364 21.91 0.38 -8.15
CA GLU A 364 21.36 1.23 -7.10
C GLU A 364 22.00 1.02 -5.70
N TYR A 365 22.89 0.02 -5.49
CA TYR A 365 23.26 -0.43 -4.13
C TYR A 365 24.72 -0.75 -3.82
N ALA A 366 25.65 -0.70 -4.76
CA ALA A 366 27.07 -0.81 -4.42
C ALA A 366 27.50 0.46 -3.66
N ARG A 367 27.51 0.41 -2.32
CA ARG A 367 27.99 1.50 -1.47
C ARG A 367 29.51 1.54 -1.60
N ASP A 368 30.06 2.56 -2.24
CA ASP A 368 31.50 2.78 -2.15
C ASP A 368 31.87 3.18 -0.70
N GLY A 369 33.08 2.85 -0.27
CA GLY A 369 33.60 3.23 1.04
C GLY A 369 33.76 4.74 1.27
N ARG A 370 33.20 5.58 0.38
CA ARG A 370 33.18 7.04 0.37
C ARG A 370 31.77 7.64 0.44
N GLY A 371 30.73 6.82 0.61
CA GLY A 371 29.37 7.28 0.88
C GLY A 371 28.65 7.85 -0.35
N ALA A 372 29.16 7.60 -1.57
CA ALA A 372 28.48 7.94 -2.80
C ALA A 372 27.63 6.73 -3.25
N VAL A 373 26.32 6.95 -3.38
CA VAL A 373 25.47 6.04 -4.16
C VAL A 373 25.79 6.34 -5.62
N ALA A 374 26.45 5.41 -6.31
CA ALA A 374 26.64 5.49 -7.75
C ALA A 374 25.30 5.17 -8.42
N GLY A 375 24.59 6.16 -8.95
CA GLY A 375 23.36 5.95 -9.71
C GLY A 375 22.33 7.07 -9.53
N ASP A 376 22.14 7.87 -10.58
CA ASP A 376 21.19 8.97 -10.68
C ASP A 376 19.71 8.50 -10.70
N ALA A 377 19.20 7.97 -9.57
CA ALA A 377 17.76 7.88 -9.32
C ALA A 377 17.23 9.26 -8.82
N LYS A 378 17.46 10.30 -9.62
CA LYS A 378 16.85 11.64 -9.44
C LYS A 378 15.56 11.68 -10.26
N MET A 379 14.40 11.46 -9.64
CA MET A 379 13.25 12.37 -9.82
C MET A 379 12.04 12.05 -8.92
N GLU A 380 11.73 10.79 -8.61
CA GLU A 380 10.50 10.49 -7.84
C GLU A 380 10.69 10.57 -6.30
N GLY A 381 11.85 10.13 -5.80
CA GLY A 381 12.14 10.04 -4.35
C GLY A 381 12.40 11.38 -3.65
N ARG A 382 12.76 12.45 -4.40
CA ARG A 382 12.94 13.80 -3.84
C ARG A 382 11.63 14.42 -3.36
N ARG A 383 10.53 14.15 -4.07
CA ARG A 383 9.20 14.67 -3.72
C ARG A 383 8.70 14.06 -2.41
N ILE A 384 8.99 12.78 -2.18
CA ILE A 384 8.63 12.07 -0.95
C ILE A 384 9.56 12.43 0.22
N LYS A 385 10.86 12.64 -0.03
CA LYS A 385 11.82 13.10 1.01
C LYS A 385 11.48 14.49 1.56
N ASN A 386 11.10 15.44 0.69
CA ASN A 386 10.80 16.80 1.15
C ASN A 386 9.47 16.87 1.91
N ASP A 387 8.44 16.11 1.51
CA ASP A 387 7.14 16.08 2.21
C ASP A 387 7.23 15.46 3.62
N ILE A 388 8.10 14.49 3.84
CA ILE A 388 8.30 13.86 5.16
C ILE A 388 9.11 14.77 6.08
N ILE A 389 10.16 15.43 5.55
CA ILE A 389 11.05 16.31 6.33
C ILE A 389 10.36 17.65 6.69
N TYR A 390 9.49 18.19 5.83
CA TYR A 390 8.75 19.43 6.16
C TYR A 390 7.63 19.21 7.18
N SER A 391 7.09 17.99 7.32
CA SER A 391 6.06 17.69 8.33
C SER A 391 6.61 17.61 9.77
N GLU A 392 7.93 17.49 9.94
CA GLU A 392 8.56 17.45 11.26
C GLU A 392 8.89 18.85 11.83
N ARG A 393 8.63 19.94 11.09
CA ARG A 393 9.13 21.27 11.45
C ARG A 393 8.14 22.44 11.47
N CYS A 394 6.88 22.27 11.09
CA CYS A 394 5.89 23.35 11.20
C CYS A 394 4.69 22.92 12.04
N GLY A 395 4.64 23.43 13.27
CA GLY A 395 3.38 23.71 13.94
C GLY A 395 2.57 24.72 13.13
N ASP A 396 1.27 24.67 13.33
CA ASP A 396 0.22 25.36 12.58
C ASP A 396 0.53 26.84 12.32
N LYS A 397 0.60 27.23 11.03
CA LYS A 397 0.15 28.53 10.53
C LYS A 397 -0.42 28.35 9.12
N GLU A 398 -1.69 28.69 8.97
CA GLU A 398 -2.38 28.82 7.69
C GLU A 398 -1.70 29.90 6.85
N GLU A 399 -1.32 29.57 5.62
CA GLU A 399 -0.92 30.58 4.63
C GLU A 399 -1.73 30.35 3.35
N SER A 400 -2.56 31.34 3.04
CA SER A 400 -3.48 31.38 1.91
C SER A 400 -2.72 31.44 0.58
N VAL A 401 -2.80 30.38 -0.22
CA VAL A 401 -2.23 30.36 -1.58
C VAL A 401 -3.22 30.99 -2.55
N LYS A 402 -2.89 32.19 -3.06
CA LYS A 402 -3.57 32.83 -4.19
C LYS A 402 -3.30 32.06 -5.50
N PRO A 403 -4.24 32.02 -6.45
CA PRO A 403 -4.09 31.26 -7.70
C PRO A 403 -3.04 31.88 -8.64
N PRO A 404 -2.36 31.07 -9.48
CA PRO A 404 -1.35 31.55 -10.40
C PRO A 404 -1.96 32.33 -11.57
N LEU A 405 -1.28 33.42 -11.93
CA LEU A 405 -1.55 34.28 -13.07
C LEU A 405 -1.47 33.48 -14.39
N VAL A 406 -2.50 33.66 -15.22
CA VAL A 406 -2.59 33.16 -16.59
C VAL A 406 -1.60 33.95 -17.46
N CYS A 407 -0.64 33.26 -18.08
CA CYS A 407 0.18 33.84 -19.13
C CYS A 407 -0.59 33.81 -20.45
N SER A 408 -0.94 34.99 -20.94
CA SER A 408 -1.54 35.25 -22.25
C SER A 408 -0.56 34.87 -23.36
N ILE A 409 -1.00 34.01 -24.28
CA ILE A 409 -0.29 33.73 -25.53
C ILE A 409 -0.60 34.89 -26.48
N ASN A 410 0.40 35.69 -26.81
CA ASN A 410 0.32 36.69 -27.86
C ASN A 410 0.43 36.01 -29.22
N THR A 411 -0.59 36.25 -30.04
CA THR A 411 -0.60 36.04 -31.49
C THR A 411 0.42 36.93 -32.18
N LYS A 412 1.25 36.34 -33.03
CA LYS A 412 1.66 36.90 -34.33
C LYS A 412 1.76 35.76 -35.32
#